data_AF-A5HG84-F1
#
_entry.id   AF-A5HG84-F1
#
_cell.length_a   1.000
_cell.length_b   1.000
_cell.length_c   1.000
_cell.angle_alpha   90.00
_cell.angle_beta   90.00
_cell.angle_gamma   90.00
#
_symmetry.space_group_name_H-M   'P 1'
#
loop_
_entity.id
_entity.type
_entity.pdbx_description
1 polymer ?
#
loop_
_entity_poly.entity_id
_entity_poly.type
_entity_poly.pdbx_seq_one_letter_code
_entity_poly.pdbx_strand_id
1 'polypeptide(L)' 'KLDLNSNSLATLSDTAFRGLTKLTWLNLQYNALQTLPSG' A
#
# COMPACT_ATOMS: atom_id res chain seq x y z
N LYS A 1 6.30 -7.58 6.48
CA LYS A 1 6.94 -6.39 5.87
C LYS A 1 6.62 -6.40 4.39
N LEU A 2 6.11 -5.30 3.84
CA LEU A 2 5.86 -5.13 2.40
C LEU A 2 6.49 -3.82 1.95
N ASP A 3 7.39 -3.87 0.99
CA ASP A 3 8.05 -2.69 0.43
C ASP A 3 7.62 -2.53 -1.02
N LEU A 4 6.89 -1.44 -1.29
CA LEU A 4 6.42 -1.06 -2.62
C LEU A 4 6.94 0.35 -2.96
N ASN A 5 8.07 0.76 -2.38
CA ASN A 5 8.63 2.06 -2.67
C ASN A 5 8.98 2.22 -4.15
N SER A 6 8.96 3.46 -4.63
CA SER A 6 9.42 3.84 -5.97
C SER A 6 8.73 3.08 -7.10
N ASN A 7 7.42 2.89 -6.96
CA ASN A 7 6.56 2.36 -8.01
C ASN A 7 5.65 3.46 -8.56
N SER A 8 4.89 3.13 -9.59
CA SER A 8 3.92 4.04 -10.22
C SER A 8 2.49 3.78 -9.72
N LEU A 9 2.31 3.40 -8.45
CA LEU A 9 0.98 3.15 -7.90
C LEU A 9 0.21 4.47 -7.80
N ALA A 10 -0.88 4.59 -8.57
CA ALA A 10 -1.78 5.74 -8.52
C ALA A 10 -2.99 5.50 -7.62
N THR A 11 -3.39 4.24 -7.45
CA THR A 11 -4.50 3.82 -6.61
C THR A 11 -4.14 2.54 -5.87
N LEU A 12 -4.81 2.31 -4.73
CA LEU A 12 -4.81 1.05 -4.02
C LEU A 12 -6.27 0.58 -3.91
N SER A 13 -6.51 -0.71 -4.13
CA SER A 13 -7.82 -1.29 -3.80
C SER A 13 -8.01 -1.33 -2.29
N ASP A 14 -9.23 -1.11 -1.81
CA ASP A 14 -9.62 -1.27 -0.40
C ASP A 14 -9.29 -2.65 0.16
N THR A 15 -9.11 -3.65 -0.72
CA THR A 15 -8.77 -5.02 -0.36
C THR A 15 -7.30 -5.39 -0.62
N ALA A 16 -6.46 -4.44 -1.03
CA ALA A 16 -5.08 -4.70 -1.46
C ALA A 16 -4.21 -5.41 -0.39
N PHE A 17 -4.55 -5.22 0.88
CA PHE A 17 -3.83 -5.82 2.01
C PHE A 17 -4.64 -6.88 2.77
N ARG A 18 -5.83 -7.24 2.25
CA ARG A 18 -6.68 -8.26 2.88
C ARG A 18 -5.95 -9.60 2.94
N GLY A 19 -5.93 -10.22 4.11
CA GLY A 19 -5.24 -11.49 4.34
C GLY A 19 -3.77 -11.35 4.73
N LEU A 20 -3.18 -10.15 4.66
CA LEU A 20 -1.84 -9.88 5.21
C LEU A 20 -1.90 -9.68 6.74
N THR A 21 -2.43 -10.67 7.47
CA THR A 21 -2.77 -10.58 8.91
C THR A 21 -1.58 -10.37 9.84
N LYS A 22 -0.35 -10.60 9.36
CA LYS A 22 0.91 -10.36 10.09
C LYS A 22 1.69 -9.16 9.54
N LEU A 23 1.08 -8.34 8.68
CA LEU A 23 1.74 -7.17 8.11
C LEU A 23 1.83 -6.06 9.15
N THR A 24 3.05 -5.81 9.63
CA THR A 24 3.34 -4.77 10.62
C THR A 24 4.11 -3.58 10.05
N TRP A 25 4.55 -3.67 8.78
CA TRP A 25 5.33 -2.64 8.11
C TRP A 25 5.01 -2.62 6.63
N LEU A 26 4.69 -1.43 6.12
CA LEU A 26 4.33 -1.15 4.74
C LEU A 26 5.06 0.13 4.30
N ASN A 27 5.78 0.06 3.19
CA ASN A 27 6.39 1.24 2.57
C ASN A 27 5.78 1.50 1.20
N LEU A 28 5.19 2.69 1.05
CA LEU A 28 4.57 3.18 -0.17
C LEU A 28 5.22 4.49 -0.65
N GLN A 29 6.38 4.85 -0.11
CA GLN A 29 7.07 6.09 -0.49
C GLN A 29 7.37 6.12 -1.99
N TYR A 30 7.43 7.33 -2.55
CA TYR A 30 7.71 7.55 -3.97
C TYR A 30 6.73 6.81 -4.91
N ASN A 31 5.44 6.83 -4.58
CA ASN A 31 4.35 6.45 -5.46
C ASN A 31 3.50 7.68 -5.84
N ALA A 32 2.56 7.52 -6.77
CA ALA A 32 1.63 8.55 -7.20
C ALA A 32 0.28 8.51 -6.44
N LEU A 33 0.26 7.93 -5.24
CA LEU A 33 -0.93 7.79 -4.42
C LEU A 33 -1.38 9.15 -3.89
N GLN A 34 -2.60 9.55 -4.24
CA GLN A 34 -3.21 10.78 -3.73
C GLN A 34 -3.90 10.57 -2.38
N THR A 35 -4.46 9.38 -2.18
CA THR A 35 -5.17 8.98 -0.97
C THR A 35 -4.83 7.53 -0.65
N LEU A 36 -5.00 7.16 0.62
CA LEU A 36 -5.01 5.76 1.03
C LEU A 36 -6.47 5.32 1.21
N PRO A 37 -6.83 4.09 0.83
CA PRO A 37 -8.14 3.55 1.10
C PRO A 37 -8.37 3.47 2.62
N SER A 38 -9.60 3.72 3.05
CA SER A 38 -10.03 3.49 4.43
C SER A 38 -9.96 1.99 4.72
N GLY A 39 -9.20 1.62 5.75
CA GLY A 39 -8.94 0.21 6.12
C GLY A 39 -10.13 -0.56 6.65
#